data_AF-A0A329ZGH7-F1
#
_entry.id   AF-A0A329ZGH7-F1
#
_cell.length_a   1.000
_cell.length_b   1.000
_cell.length_c   1.000
_cell.angle_alpha   90.00
_cell.angle_beta   90.00
_cell.angle_gamma   90.00
#
_symmetry.space_group_name_H-M   'P 1'
#
loop_
_entity.id
_entity.type
_entity.pdbx_description
1 polymer ?
#
loop_
_entity_poly.entity_id
_entity_poly.type
_entity_poly.pdbx_seq_one_letter_code
_entity_poly.pdbx_strand_id
1 'polypeptide(L)'
;MGISLNPELMLLVFFLFILCMILLNKWLYKPILEFMDSRDNMIKNDLENASSNDSEIEEIQTKINNILENAKKEATSLRERAYEQAKLNYDKNIQEIKNSNEKDLANFMESIKKEKEELKKSLLTKMPDFKKSLNAKLKEM
;
A
#
# COMPACT_ATOMS: atom_id res chain seq x y z
N MET A 1 -53.39 -83.00 -22.92
CA MET A 1 -52.66 -82.05 -23.79
C MET A 1 -51.18 -82.43 -23.73
N GLY A 2 -50.71 -83.23 -24.68
CA GLY A 2 -49.28 -83.51 -24.80
C GLY A 2 -48.58 -82.25 -25.28
N ILE A 3 -47.50 -81.86 -24.60
CA ILE A 3 -46.64 -80.78 -25.05
C ILE A 3 -45.86 -81.34 -26.26
N SER A 4 -46.38 -81.11 -27.47
CA SER A 4 -45.62 -81.34 -28.69
C SER A 4 -44.50 -80.30 -28.74
N LEU A 5 -43.31 -80.72 -28.31
CA LEU A 5 -42.08 -79.95 -28.47
C LEU A 5 -41.87 -79.75 -29.98
N ASN A 6 -42.00 -78.51 -30.43
CA ASN A 6 -41.74 -78.09 -31.80
C ASN A 6 -40.39 -77.37 -31.82
N PRO A 7 -39.30 -78.03 -32.26
CA PRO A 7 -37.95 -77.45 -32.25
C PRO A 7 -37.85 -76.16 -33.08
N GLU A 8 -38.64 -76.06 -34.15
CA GLU A 8 -38.69 -74.88 -35.03
C GLU A 8 -39.24 -73.64 -34.30
N LEU A 9 -40.31 -73.80 -33.52
CA LEU A 9 -40.88 -72.72 -32.71
C LEU A 9 -39.92 -72.31 -31.59
N MET A 10 -39.23 -73.27 -30.97
CA MET A 10 -38.22 -72.98 -29.95
C MET A 10 -37.05 -72.18 -30.51
N LEU A 11 -36.56 -72.53 -31.71
CA LEU A 11 -35.50 -71.78 -32.39
C LEU A 11 -35.93 -70.37 -32.77
N LEU A 12 -37.16 -70.20 -33.26
CA LEU A 12 -37.71 -68.88 -33.60
C LEU A 12 -37.83 -67.98 -32.38
N VAL A 13 -38.37 -68.49 -31.26
CA VAL A 13 -38.47 -67.74 -30.00
C VAL A 13 -37.09 -67.40 -29.44
N PHE A 14 -36.13 -68.32 -29.53
CA PHE A 14 -34.76 -68.07 -29.10
C PHE A 14 -34.11 -66.95 -29.92
N PHE A 15 -34.28 -66.97 -31.25
CA PHE A 15 -33.76 -65.91 -32.11
C PHE A 15 -34.42 -64.56 -31.82
N LEU A 16 -35.74 -64.54 -31.61
CA LEU A 16 -36.47 -63.33 -31.22
C LEU A 16 -35.99 -62.77 -29.87
N PHE A 17 -35.72 -63.65 -28.91
CA PHE A 17 -35.19 -63.27 -27.60
C PHE A 17 -33.79 -62.65 -27.72
N ILE A 18 -32.88 -63.27 -28.49
CA ILE A 18 -31.54 -62.72 -28.77
C ILE A 18 -31.65 -61.34 -29.44
N LEU A 19 -32.55 -61.21 -30.44
CA LEU A 19 -32.78 -59.95 -31.14
C LEU A 19 -33.27 -58.85 -30.18
N CYS A 20 -34.24 -59.17 -29.31
CA CYS A 20 -34.73 -58.27 -28.27
C CYS A 20 -33.61 -57.87 -27.29
N MET A 21 -32.77 -58.81 -26.86
CA MET A 21 -31.63 -58.54 -25.98
C MET A 21 -30.66 -57.53 -26.60
N ILE A 22 -30.35 -57.68 -27.89
CA ILE A 22 -29.45 -56.77 -28.62
C ILE A 22 -30.08 -55.37 -28.72
N LEU A 23 -31.38 -55.29 -29.06
CA LEU A 23 -32.10 -54.01 -29.12
C LEU A 23 -32.10 -53.31 -27.75
N LEU A 24 -32.40 -54.05 -26.68
CA LEU A 24 -32.51 -53.51 -25.33
C LEU A 24 -31.15 -53.07 -24.79
N ASN A 25 -30.07 -53.80 -25.09
CA ASN A 25 -28.70 -53.40 -24.76
C ASN A 25 -28.35 -52.02 -25.34
N LYS A 26 -28.67 -51.81 -26.63
CA LYS A 26 -28.37 -50.55 -27.31
C LYS A 26 -29.29 -49.41 -26.91
N TRP A 27 -30.57 -49.67 -26.67
CA TRP A 27 -31.57 -48.63 -26.41
C TRP A 27 -31.75 -48.27 -24.94
N LEU A 28 -31.49 -49.18 -24.01
CA LEU A 28 -31.81 -48.97 -22.60
C LEU A 28 -30.57 -49.07 -21.70
N TYR A 29 -29.86 -50.20 -21.75
CA TYR A 29 -28.77 -50.43 -20.81
C TYR A 29 -27.60 -49.47 -21.02
N LYS A 30 -27.18 -49.27 -22.28
CA LYS A 30 -26.09 -48.35 -22.60
C LYS A 30 -26.36 -46.90 -22.16
N PRO A 31 -27.49 -46.25 -22.53
CA PRO A 31 -27.75 -44.88 -22.09
C PRO A 31 -27.96 -44.75 -20.58
N ILE A 32 -28.52 -45.76 -19.90
CA ILE A 32 -28.65 -45.73 -18.43
C ILE A 32 -27.27 -45.78 -17.76
N LEU A 33 -26.39 -46.68 -18.21
CA LEU A 33 -25.04 -46.79 -17.66
C LEU A 33 -24.23 -45.52 -17.94
N GLU A 34 -24.30 -44.96 -19.15
CA GLU A 34 -23.65 -43.68 -19.48
C GLU A 34 -24.16 -42.54 -18.57
N PHE A 35 -25.46 -42.52 -18.26
CA PHE A 35 -26.01 -41.54 -17.32
C PHE A 35 -25.52 -41.73 -15.88
N MET A 36 -25.40 -42.98 -15.43
CA MET A 36 -24.83 -43.29 -14.11
C MET A 36 -23.36 -42.86 -14.02
N ASP A 37 -22.55 -43.22 -15.02
CA ASP A 37 -21.14 -42.80 -15.09
C ASP A 37 -20.99 -41.28 -15.15
N SER A 38 -21.86 -40.60 -15.91
CA SER A 38 -21.87 -39.13 -15.96
C SER A 38 -22.20 -38.52 -14.61
N ARG A 39 -23.14 -39.11 -13.85
CA ARG A 39 -23.49 -38.64 -12.51
C ARG A 39 -22.36 -38.85 -11.52
N ASP A 40 -21.74 -40.02 -11.52
CA ASP A 40 -20.63 -40.32 -10.61
C ASP A 40 -19.43 -39.41 -10.89
N ASN A 41 -19.11 -39.16 -12.16
CA ASN A 41 -18.07 -38.21 -12.55
C ASN A 41 -18.41 -36.77 -12.14
N MET A 42 -19.67 -36.34 -12.32
CA MET A 42 -20.11 -35.01 -11.89
C MET A 42 -19.99 -34.84 -10.38
N ILE A 43 -20.45 -35.80 -9.59
CA ILE A 43 -20.36 -35.76 -8.12
C ILE A 43 -18.90 -35.72 -7.66
N LYS A 44 -18.04 -36.53 -8.29
CA LYS A 44 -16.60 -36.53 -7.97
C LYS A 44 -15.95 -35.18 -8.27
N ASN A 45 -16.26 -34.60 -9.44
CA ASN A 45 -15.75 -33.29 -9.84
C ASN A 45 -16.27 -32.18 -8.91
N ASP A 46 -17.56 -32.20 -8.56
CA ASP A 46 -18.15 -31.22 -7.64
C ASP A 46 -17.49 -31.30 -6.24
N LEU A 47 -17.22 -32.51 -5.73
CA LEU A 47 -16.52 -32.71 -4.46
C LEU A 47 -15.08 -32.18 -4.50
N GLU A 48 -14.35 -32.46 -5.60
CA GLU A 48 -12.98 -31.98 -5.81
C GLU A 48 -12.95 -30.45 -5.90
N ASN A 49 -13.83 -29.84 -6.70
CA ASN A 49 -13.95 -28.38 -6.80
C ASN A 49 -14.34 -27.72 -5.47
N ALA A 50 -15.23 -28.32 -4.67
CA ALA A 50 -15.54 -27.80 -3.34
C ALA A 50 -14.31 -27.82 -2.42
N SER A 51 -13.54 -28.91 -2.46
CA SER A 51 -12.32 -29.04 -1.65
C SER A 51 -11.21 -28.09 -2.11
N SER A 52 -11.05 -27.89 -3.42
CA SER A 52 -10.09 -26.94 -3.99
C SER A 52 -10.45 -25.50 -3.65
N ASN A 53 -11.74 -25.15 -3.66
CA ASN A 53 -12.19 -23.81 -3.27
C ASN A 53 -11.81 -23.45 -1.83
N ASP A 54 -11.85 -24.40 -0.90
CA ASP A 54 -11.42 -24.16 0.49
C ASP A 54 -9.92 -23.81 0.57
N SER A 55 -9.08 -24.49 -0.21
CA SER A 55 -7.64 -24.20 -0.29
C SER A 55 -7.35 -22.85 -0.95
N GLU A 56 -8.11 -22.48 -1.99
CA GLU A 56 -7.99 -21.17 -2.64
C GLU A 56 -8.40 -20.04 -1.68
N ILE A 57 -9.44 -20.25 -0.87
CA ILE A 57 -9.87 -19.29 0.15
C ILE A 57 -8.76 -19.11 1.20
N GLU A 58 -8.14 -20.19 1.68
CA GLU A 58 -7.04 -20.12 2.64
C GLU A 58 -5.81 -19.38 2.06
N GLU A 59 -5.47 -19.63 0.80
CA GLU A 59 -4.43 -18.90 0.10
C GLU A 59 -4.74 -17.41 -0.03
N ILE A 60 -5.97 -17.05 -0.40
CA ILE A 60 -6.40 -15.66 -0.53
C ILE A 60 -6.34 -14.97 0.85
N GLN A 61 -6.81 -15.64 1.91
CA GLN A 61 -6.74 -15.14 3.28
C GLN A 61 -5.28 -14.86 3.69
N THR A 62 -4.37 -15.78 3.37
CA THR A 62 -2.94 -15.65 3.66
C THR A 62 -2.31 -14.49 2.88
N LYS A 63 -2.65 -14.34 1.59
CA LYS A 63 -2.19 -13.21 0.76
C LYS A 63 -2.68 -11.88 1.31
N ILE A 64 -3.95 -11.78 1.72
CA ILE A 64 -4.52 -10.57 2.34
C ILE A 64 -3.76 -10.22 3.63
N ASN A 65 -3.55 -11.20 4.51
CA ASN A 65 -2.84 -10.97 5.77
C ASN A 65 -1.40 -10.47 5.53
N ASN A 66 -0.68 -11.07 4.57
CA ASN A 66 0.66 -10.63 4.20
C ASN A 66 0.67 -9.21 3.63
N ILE A 67 -0.28 -8.85 2.77
CA ILE A 67 -0.41 -7.49 2.22
C ILE A 67 -0.67 -6.48 3.34
N LEU A 68 -1.57 -6.80 4.27
CA LEU A 68 -1.88 -5.94 5.42
C LEU A 68 -0.67 -5.75 6.34
N GLU A 69 0.06 -6.81 6.63
CA GLU A 69 1.27 -6.73 7.46
C GLU A 69 2.35 -5.88 6.79
N ASN A 70 2.59 -6.09 5.50
CA ASN A 70 3.56 -5.32 4.73
C ASN A 70 3.16 -3.84 4.66
N ALA A 71 1.90 -3.54 4.36
CA ALA A 71 1.38 -2.17 4.33
C ALA A 71 1.56 -1.48 5.71
N LYS A 72 1.32 -2.21 6.81
CA LYS A 72 1.52 -1.68 8.17
C LYS A 72 2.99 -1.40 8.48
N LYS A 73 3.91 -2.29 8.07
CA LYS A 73 5.36 -2.09 8.20
C LYS A 73 5.83 -0.89 7.39
N GLU A 74 5.40 -0.79 6.14
CA GLU A 74 5.72 0.34 5.25
C GLU A 74 5.20 1.67 5.80
N ALA A 75 3.95 1.70 6.27
CA ALA A 75 3.37 2.90 6.87
C ALA A 75 4.14 3.34 8.13
N THR A 76 4.54 2.39 8.97
CA THR A 76 5.33 2.68 10.18
C THR A 76 6.70 3.22 9.80
N SER A 77 7.38 2.58 8.85
CA SER A 77 8.69 3.02 8.35
C SER A 77 8.62 4.39 7.66
N LEU A 78 7.56 4.66 6.91
CA LEU A 78 7.33 5.96 6.29
C LEU A 78 7.13 7.05 7.35
N ARG A 79 6.33 6.77 8.38
CA ARG A 79 6.10 7.70 9.50
C ARG A 79 7.40 8.02 10.24
N GLU A 80 8.22 7.01 10.49
CA GLU A 80 9.51 7.17 11.16
C GLU A 80 10.48 8.01 10.32
N ARG A 81 10.63 7.69 9.02
CA ARG A 81 11.43 8.51 8.10
C ARG A 81 10.95 9.95 8.01
N ALA A 82 9.63 10.17 7.93
CA ALA A 82 9.06 11.52 7.90
C ALA A 82 9.36 12.28 9.20
N TYR A 83 9.30 11.62 10.34
CA TYR A 83 9.63 12.21 11.64
C TYR A 83 11.12 12.56 11.76
N GLU A 84 12.00 11.66 11.35
CA GLU A 84 13.45 11.90 11.32
C GLU A 84 13.81 13.07 10.38
N GLN A 85 13.25 13.09 9.17
CA GLN A 85 13.47 14.19 8.23
C GLN A 85 12.94 15.53 8.78
N ALA A 86 11.77 15.54 9.41
CA ALA A 86 11.24 16.74 10.05
C ALA A 86 12.15 17.23 11.18
N LYS A 87 12.68 16.31 12.01
CA LYS A 87 13.62 16.63 13.07
C LYS A 87 14.94 17.19 12.53
N LEU A 88 15.52 16.55 11.52
CA LEU A 88 16.74 17.02 10.87
C LEU A 88 16.57 18.42 10.25
N ASN A 89 15.45 18.66 9.57
CA ASN A 89 15.14 19.97 9.00
C ASN A 89 14.93 21.03 10.09
N TYR A 90 14.25 20.67 11.19
CA TYR A 90 14.08 21.55 12.34
C TYR A 90 15.43 21.94 12.95
N ASP A 91 16.29 20.96 13.25
CA ASP A 91 17.61 21.20 13.84
C ASP A 91 18.49 22.04 12.91
N LYS A 92 18.44 21.77 11.60
CA LYS A 92 19.15 22.56 10.58
C LYS A 92 18.66 24.01 10.55
N ASN A 93 17.35 24.23 10.52
CA ASN A 93 16.77 25.58 10.52
C ASN A 93 17.14 26.35 11.80
N ILE A 94 17.11 25.69 12.96
CA ILE A 94 17.51 26.32 14.23
C ILE A 94 18.99 26.70 14.21
N GLN A 95 19.86 25.84 13.70
CA GLN A 95 21.29 26.16 13.56
C GLN A 95 21.52 27.33 12.59
N GLU A 96 20.81 27.36 11.46
CA GLU A 96 20.91 28.41 10.47
C GLU A 96 20.44 29.77 11.03
N ILE A 97 19.31 29.79 11.74
CA ILE A 97 18.81 31.00 12.42
C ILE A 97 19.80 31.48 13.47
N LYS A 98 20.37 30.57 14.29
CA LYS A 98 21.38 30.94 15.29
C LYS A 98 22.62 31.56 14.63
N ASN A 99 23.15 30.93 13.58
CA ASN A 99 24.31 31.44 12.86
C ASN A 99 24.03 32.80 12.20
N SER A 100 22.82 32.99 11.64
CA SER A 100 22.39 34.29 11.10
C SER A 100 22.33 35.35 12.19
N ASN A 101 21.70 35.04 13.33
CA ASN A 101 21.60 35.97 14.45
C ASN A 101 22.97 36.36 15.01
N GLU A 102 23.91 35.42 15.13
CA GLU A 102 25.27 35.71 15.58
C GLU A 102 25.99 36.65 14.60
N LYS A 103 25.82 36.43 13.29
CA LYS A 103 26.36 37.31 12.25
C LYS A 103 25.72 38.70 12.29
N ASP A 104 24.41 38.78 12.47
CA ASP A 104 23.67 40.04 12.54
C ASP A 104 24.07 40.84 13.80
N LEU A 105 24.26 40.17 14.94
CA LEU A 105 24.80 40.78 16.16
C LEU A 105 26.23 41.29 15.95
N ALA A 106 27.10 40.51 15.31
CA ALA A 106 28.47 40.94 15.02
C ALA A 106 28.48 42.18 14.12
N ASN A 107 27.68 42.18 13.06
CA ASN A 107 27.51 43.32 12.15
C ASN A 107 26.99 44.55 12.91
N PHE A 108 25.95 44.39 13.73
CA PHE A 108 25.38 45.48 14.53
C PHE A 108 26.39 46.08 15.50
N MET A 109 27.20 45.24 16.17
CA MET A 109 28.28 45.70 17.05
C MET A 109 29.36 46.48 16.29
N GLU A 110 29.68 46.09 15.06
CA GLU A 110 30.60 46.84 14.20
C GLU A 110 30.00 48.20 13.79
N SER A 111 28.72 48.23 13.43
CA SER A 111 27.98 49.46 13.11
C SER A 111 27.99 50.44 14.27
N ILE A 112 27.69 49.98 15.49
CA ILE A 112 27.73 50.83 16.70
C ILE A 112 29.12 51.40 16.94
N LYS A 113 30.18 50.62 16.73
CA LYS A 113 31.56 51.12 16.86
C LYS A 113 31.85 52.22 15.84
N LYS A 114 31.43 52.04 14.59
CA LYS A 114 31.59 53.05 13.53
C LYS A 114 30.80 54.32 13.86
N GLU A 115 29.53 54.20 14.20
CA GLU A 115 28.67 55.33 14.58
C GLU A 115 29.23 56.10 15.77
N LYS A 116 29.76 55.40 16.79
CA LYS A 116 30.41 56.02 17.94
C LYS A 116 31.63 56.86 17.54
N GLU A 117 32.48 56.33 16.67
CA GLU A 117 33.66 57.06 16.17
C GLU A 117 33.26 58.26 15.29
N GLU A 118 32.25 58.12 14.44
CA GLU A 118 31.70 59.21 13.63
C GLU A 118 31.08 60.30 14.51
N LEU A 119 30.27 59.92 15.50
CA LEU A 119 29.67 60.85 16.46
C LEU A 119 30.76 61.62 17.22
N LYS A 120 31.80 60.91 17.71
CA LYS A 120 32.94 61.51 18.41
C LYS A 120 33.68 62.51 17.52
N LYS A 121 33.96 62.16 16.26
CA LYS A 121 34.54 63.09 15.28
C LYS A 121 33.66 64.32 15.08
N SER A 122 32.35 64.13 14.90
CA SER A 122 31.42 65.25 14.70
C SER A 122 31.37 66.19 15.91
N LEU A 123 31.40 65.65 17.14
CA LEU A 123 31.42 66.44 18.37
C LEU A 123 32.70 67.25 18.49
N LEU A 124 33.85 66.64 18.18
CA LEU A 124 35.14 67.34 18.16
C LEU A 124 35.16 68.48 17.12
N THR A 125 34.58 68.26 15.94
CA THR A 125 34.46 69.30 14.90
C THR A 125 33.54 70.44 15.34
N LYS A 126 32.46 70.18 16.09
CA LYS A 126 31.52 71.21 16.57
C LYS A 126 31.95 71.87 17.88
N MET A 127 32.95 71.33 18.59
CA MET A 127 33.45 71.86 19.85
C MET A 127 33.96 73.32 19.79
N PRO A 128 34.63 73.79 18.72
CA PRO A 128 35.05 75.18 18.57
C PRO A 128 33.86 76.14 18.43
N ASP A 129 32.82 75.73 17.69
CA ASP A 129 31.59 76.52 17.52
C ASP A 129 30.81 76.60 18.83
N PHE A 130 30.73 75.48 19.57
CA PHE A 130 30.15 75.45 20.91
C PHE A 130 30.92 76.34 21.89
N LYS A 131 32.26 76.33 21.85
CA LYS A 131 33.11 77.21 22.67
C LYS A 131 32.91 78.69 22.32
N LYS A 132 32.76 79.01 21.02
CA LYS A 132 32.40 80.37 20.57
C LYS A 132 31.03 80.79 21.10
N SER A 133 30.01 79.95 20.97
CA SER A 133 28.66 80.29 21.45
C SER A 133 28.60 80.45 22.97
N LEU A 134 29.35 79.65 23.72
CA LEU A 134 29.44 79.75 25.18
C LEU A 134 30.11 81.07 25.61
N ASN A 135 31.25 81.41 24.99
CA ASN A 135 31.95 82.68 25.25
C ASN A 135 31.12 83.90 24.86
N ALA A 136 30.34 83.82 23.78
CA ALA A 136 29.41 84.88 23.40
C ALA A 136 28.34 85.08 24.48
N LYS A 137 27.73 83.99 24.97
CA LYS A 137 26.71 84.05 26.04
C LYS A 137 27.26 84.55 27.38
N LEU A 138 28.50 84.17 27.71
CA LEU A 138 29.21 84.63 28.91
C LEU A 138 29.65 86.10 28.84
N LYS A 139 29.78 86.68 27.64
CA LYS A 139 30.04 88.12 27.44
C LYS A 139 28.75 88.97 27.43
N GLU A 140 27.60 88.33 27.18
CA GLU A 140 26.28 88.97 27.26
C GLU A 140 25.70 88.98 28.69
N MET A 141 26.27 88.20 29.62
CA MET A 141 26.07 88.33 31.06
C MET A 141 27.10 89.29 31.66
#